data_AF-A0A4Q2S8A5-F1
#
_entry.id   AF-A0A4Q2S8A5-F1
#
_cell.length_a   1.000
_cell.length_b   1.000
_cell.length_c   1.000
_cell.angle_alpha   90.00
_cell.angle_beta   90.00
_cell.angle_gamma   90.00
#
_symmetry.space_group_name_H-M   'P 1'
#
loop_
_entity.id
_entity.type
_entity.pdbx_description
1 polymer ?
#
loop_
_entity_poly.entity_id
_entity_poly.type
_entity_poly.pdbx_seq_one_letter_code
_entity_poly.pdbx_strand_id
1 'polypeptide(L)'
;MDDEDYARQLHAILTAPPDPRISPGHLGDDWIDRGDGFGTDVKVTAIAVVPGEHGNQLDISYVLDLPDDVVVPREGSLLLPLDAEWREVSGYTEPEDYAPRIASRLVRHIPEHVRAHEQSRDDDRDLPARAEQHAMLLEVLAHEGQVDQQAPNRYVVRREGRQDLTVLVTPDQWERVIRRHGLRRTWLLEHFDELFASTPPEERFLVFWEGDVTTSTREKLPPAKRPFPPLSETRRRLAEARASGRDIGWFAYTPGSRD
;
A
#
# COMPACT_ATOMS: atom_id res chain seq x y z
N MET A 1 16.58 9.18 15.35
CA MET A 1 16.95 7.76 15.44
C MET A 1 17.35 7.30 14.06
N ASP A 2 18.44 6.55 13.92
CA ASP A 2 18.78 5.98 12.62
C ASP A 2 17.85 4.80 12.27
N ASP A 3 17.88 4.39 11.01
CA ASP A 3 16.95 3.40 10.46
C ASP A 3 17.17 2.00 11.03
N GLU A 4 18.42 1.65 11.35
CA GLU A 4 18.79 0.35 11.89
C GLU A 4 18.35 0.21 13.35
N ASP A 5 18.55 1.27 14.15
CA ASP A 5 18.04 1.37 15.52
C ASP A 5 16.50 1.31 15.53
N TYR A 6 15.85 1.98 14.58
CA TYR A 6 14.40 1.96 14.44
C TYR A 6 13.87 0.56 14.07
N ALA A 7 14.48 -0.09 13.08
CA ALA A 7 14.15 -1.47 12.68
C ALA A 7 14.35 -2.47 13.82
N ARG A 8 15.42 -2.31 14.60
CA ARG A 8 15.71 -3.14 15.78
C ARG A 8 14.64 -2.99 16.86
N GLN A 9 14.18 -1.77 17.13
CA GLN A 9 13.12 -1.52 18.09
C GLN A 9 11.78 -2.08 17.60
N LEU A 10 11.45 -1.89 16.32
CA LEU A 10 10.29 -2.54 15.70
C LEU A 10 10.33 -4.06 15.84
N HIS A 11 11.48 -4.68 15.58
CA HIS A 11 11.64 -6.12 15.75
C HIS A 11 11.39 -6.53 17.20
N ALA A 12 11.95 -5.79 18.16
CA ALA A 12 11.73 -6.04 19.59
C ALA A 12 10.25 -5.92 20.00
N ILE A 13 9.50 -4.96 19.44
CA ILE A 13 8.06 -4.80 19.70
C ILE A 13 7.27 -5.96 19.07
N LEU A 14 7.54 -6.28 17.81
CA LEU A 14 6.79 -7.29 17.04
C LEU A 14 7.12 -8.73 17.44
N THR A 15 8.22 -8.94 18.18
CA THR A 15 8.63 -10.24 18.74
C THR A 15 8.58 -10.27 20.27
N ALA A 16 8.04 -9.23 20.90
CA ALA A 16 7.94 -9.14 22.35
C ALA A 16 7.15 -10.34 22.90
N PRO A 17 7.60 -10.95 24.01
CA PRO A 17 6.89 -12.05 24.63
C PRO A 17 5.53 -11.59 25.16
N PRO A 18 4.57 -12.53 25.31
CA PRO A 18 3.22 -12.21 25.74
C PRO A 18 3.10 -11.46 27.06
N ASP A 19 2.18 -10.50 27.08
CA ASP A 19 1.63 -10.02 28.34
C ASP A 19 0.75 -11.14 28.92
N PRO A 20 1.12 -11.75 30.05
CA PRO A 20 0.40 -12.88 30.62
C PRO A 20 -1.03 -12.53 31.08
N ARG A 21 -1.44 -11.25 31.00
CA ARG A 21 -2.76 -10.75 31.35
C ARG A 21 -3.74 -10.71 30.18
N ILE A 22 -3.29 -10.98 28.96
CA ILE A 22 -4.14 -11.02 27.75
C ILE A 22 -4.36 -12.48 27.35
N SER A 23 -5.62 -12.88 27.16
CA SER A 23 -5.95 -14.23 26.71
C SER A 23 -5.53 -14.46 25.26
N PRO A 24 -4.88 -15.60 24.92
CA PRO A 24 -4.53 -15.95 23.55
C PRO A 24 -5.75 -16.00 22.62
N GLY A 25 -5.59 -15.61 21.36
CA GLY A 25 -6.64 -15.62 20.33
C GLY A 25 -7.47 -14.33 20.27
N HIS A 26 -7.10 -13.30 21.05
CA HIS A 26 -7.67 -11.97 20.95
C HIS A 26 -6.60 -11.00 20.45
N LEU A 27 -6.67 -10.68 19.15
CA LEU A 27 -5.96 -9.54 18.59
C LEU A 27 -6.32 -8.30 19.43
N GLY A 28 -5.32 -7.62 20.01
CA GLY A 28 -5.54 -6.36 20.69
C GLY A 28 -6.15 -5.30 19.76
N ASP A 29 -6.55 -4.14 20.29
CA ASP A 29 -7.05 -3.02 19.49
C ASP A 29 -6.05 -2.57 18.38
N ASP A 30 -4.79 -2.94 18.54
CA ASP A 30 -3.66 -2.69 17.64
C ASP A 30 -3.33 -3.85 16.68
N TRP A 31 -4.16 -4.90 16.64
CA TRP A 31 -4.01 -6.08 15.78
C TRP A 31 -2.77 -6.94 16.06
N ILE A 32 -2.17 -6.76 17.23
CA ILE A 32 -1.08 -7.58 17.75
C ILE A 32 -1.67 -8.42 18.87
N ASP A 33 -1.78 -9.74 18.66
CA ASP A 33 -2.03 -10.65 19.78
C ASP A 33 -0.71 -10.80 20.51
N ARG A 34 -0.58 -10.16 21.67
CA ARG A 34 0.67 -10.25 22.42
C ARG A 34 0.93 -11.70 22.87
N GLY A 35 -0.08 -12.59 22.92
CA GLY A 35 0.01 -14.04 23.14
C GLY A 35 1.12 -14.75 22.35
N ASP A 36 1.32 -14.36 21.10
CA ASP A 36 2.14 -15.02 20.07
C ASP A 36 2.65 -14.08 18.95
N GLY A 37 2.34 -12.78 19.04
CA GLY A 37 2.64 -11.73 18.08
C GLY A 37 1.40 -11.31 17.27
N PHE A 38 0.96 -12.13 16.33
CA PHE A 38 -0.01 -11.77 15.28
C PHE A 38 -1.24 -12.70 15.26
N GLY A 39 -1.45 -13.46 16.34
CA GLY A 39 -2.26 -14.68 16.40
C GLY A 39 -1.35 -15.93 16.37
N THR A 40 -1.92 -17.11 16.66
CA THR A 40 -1.13 -18.35 16.89
C THR A 40 -0.31 -18.80 15.69
N ASP A 41 -0.63 -18.26 14.53
CA ASP A 41 -0.26 -18.83 13.25
C ASP A 41 0.81 -18.01 12.52
N VAL A 42 1.28 -16.88 13.08
CA VAL A 42 2.20 -15.97 12.37
C VAL A 42 3.28 -15.44 13.32
N LYS A 43 4.55 -15.62 12.94
CA LYS A 43 5.71 -15.14 13.70
C LYS A 43 6.64 -14.32 12.82
N VAL A 44 6.94 -13.09 13.23
CA VAL A 44 8.01 -12.29 12.61
C VAL A 44 9.36 -12.87 13.02
N THR A 45 10.22 -13.14 12.04
CA THR A 45 11.53 -13.78 12.25
C THR A 45 12.70 -12.84 12.02
N ALA A 46 12.52 -11.82 11.18
CA ALA A 46 13.53 -10.79 10.94
C ALA A 46 12.89 -9.49 10.46
N ILE A 47 13.57 -8.38 10.73
CA ILE A 47 13.32 -7.08 10.12
C ILE A 47 14.67 -6.52 9.71
N ALA A 48 14.82 -6.22 8.42
CA ALA A 48 16.05 -5.66 7.85
C ALA A 48 15.76 -4.33 7.17
N VAL A 49 16.73 -3.42 7.19
CA VAL A 49 16.69 -2.21 6.36
C VAL A 49 17.29 -2.55 5.00
N VAL A 50 16.51 -2.32 3.94
CA VAL A 50 16.93 -2.57 2.57
C VAL A 50 16.74 -1.32 1.71
N PRO A 51 17.60 -1.10 0.70
CA PRO A 51 17.40 0.01 -0.24
C PRO A 51 16.16 -0.26 -1.09
N GLY A 52 15.22 0.69 -1.10
CA GLY A 52 14.06 0.69 -1.99
C GLY A 52 14.16 1.75 -3.09
N GLU A 53 13.23 1.70 -4.04
CA GLU A 53 13.16 2.64 -5.17
C GLU A 53 13.05 4.12 -4.73
N HIS A 54 12.55 4.36 -3.52
CA HIS A 54 12.17 5.68 -3.03
C HIS A 54 12.77 6.01 -1.65
N GLY A 55 13.88 5.35 -1.29
CA GLY A 55 14.50 5.44 0.03
C GLY A 55 14.52 4.08 0.73
N ASN A 56 14.96 4.06 1.97
CA ASN A 56 15.06 2.82 2.74
C ASN A 56 13.67 2.21 3.00
N GLN A 57 13.63 0.89 3.03
CA GLN A 57 12.46 0.08 3.33
C GLN A 57 12.78 -0.91 4.45
N LEU A 58 11.77 -1.32 5.18
CA LEU A 58 11.79 -2.49 6.05
C LEU A 58 11.43 -3.71 5.22
N ASP A 59 12.30 -4.71 5.23
CA ASP A 59 11.97 -6.07 4.82
C ASP A 59 11.63 -6.89 6.06
N ILE A 60 10.36 -7.25 6.20
CA ILE A 60 9.83 -7.98 7.35
C ILE A 60 9.61 -9.43 6.93
N SER A 61 10.48 -10.30 7.42
CA SER A 61 10.37 -11.75 7.23
C SER A 61 9.47 -12.36 8.29
N TYR A 62 8.64 -13.31 7.88
CA TYR A 62 7.72 -14.02 8.77
C TYR A 62 7.60 -15.50 8.41
N VAL A 63 7.17 -16.29 9.38
CA VAL A 63 6.80 -17.70 9.22
C VAL A 63 5.37 -17.94 9.67
N LEU A 64 4.70 -18.90 9.03
CA LEU A 64 3.37 -19.37 9.40
C LEU A 64 3.47 -20.65 10.24
N ASP A 65 3.11 -20.55 11.52
CA ASP A 65 3.13 -21.66 12.48
C ASP A 65 1.80 -22.44 12.43
N LEU A 66 1.57 -23.11 11.30
CA LEU A 66 0.34 -23.86 11.02
C LEU A 66 0.54 -25.38 11.23
N PRO A 67 -0.53 -26.16 11.45
CA PRO A 67 -0.45 -27.62 11.43
C PRO A 67 0.17 -28.17 10.14
N ASP A 68 0.96 -29.26 10.22
CA ASP A 68 1.73 -29.82 9.09
C ASP A 68 0.87 -30.26 7.89
N ASP A 69 -0.41 -30.55 8.11
CA ASP A 69 -1.38 -30.96 7.09
C ASP A 69 -1.90 -29.78 6.24
N VAL A 70 -1.61 -28.54 6.64
CA VAL A 70 -1.96 -27.33 5.86
C VAL A 70 -0.89 -27.06 4.81
N VAL A 71 -1.26 -27.21 3.53
CA VAL A 71 -0.38 -27.04 2.37
C VAL A 71 -0.43 -25.58 1.89
N VAL A 72 0.33 -24.71 2.56
CA VAL A 72 0.49 -23.28 2.22
C VAL A 72 1.98 -22.88 2.38
N PRO A 73 2.43 -21.75 1.79
CA PRO A 73 3.77 -21.23 2.04
C PRO A 73 3.99 -21.00 3.52
N ARG A 74 5.06 -21.59 4.07
CA ARG A 74 5.39 -21.47 5.49
C ARG A 74 6.18 -20.21 5.83
N GLU A 75 6.66 -19.50 4.83
CA GLU A 75 7.47 -18.30 4.99
C GLU A 75 7.11 -17.25 3.94
N GLY A 76 7.42 -16.01 4.25
CA GLY A 76 7.23 -14.89 3.33
C GLY A 76 7.91 -13.63 3.84
N SER A 77 7.85 -12.59 3.02
CA SER A 77 8.40 -11.28 3.34
C SER A 77 7.49 -10.15 2.87
N LEU A 78 7.44 -9.08 3.64
CA LEU A 78 6.68 -7.88 3.37
C LEU A 78 7.60 -6.66 3.39
N LEU A 79 7.64 -5.93 2.27
CA LEU A 79 8.35 -4.66 2.16
C LEU A 79 7.45 -3.48 2.57
N LEU A 80 7.95 -2.66 3.49
CA LEU A 80 7.26 -1.46 3.96
C LEU A 80 8.20 -0.23 3.97
N PRO A 81 7.71 0.99 3.74
CA PRO A 81 8.61 2.16 3.72
C PRO A 81 9.16 2.56 5.10
N LEU A 82 10.40 3.02 5.14
CA LEU A 82 11.12 3.39 6.37
C LEU A 82 11.64 4.83 6.41
N ASP A 83 11.69 5.50 5.25
CA ASP A 83 12.31 6.80 5.10
C ASP A 83 11.93 7.80 6.23
N ALA A 84 12.91 8.56 6.72
CA ALA A 84 12.76 9.42 7.90
C ALA A 84 11.68 10.50 7.69
N GLU A 85 11.63 11.09 6.50
CA GLU A 85 10.62 12.08 6.14
C GLU A 85 9.24 11.43 6.09
N TRP A 86 9.16 10.22 5.50
CA TRP A 86 7.92 9.46 5.49
C TRP A 86 7.38 9.15 6.90
N ARG A 87 8.26 8.74 7.83
CA ARG A 87 7.90 8.45 9.23
C ARG A 87 7.36 9.69 9.93
N GLU A 88 8.05 10.82 9.82
CA GLU A 88 7.64 12.08 10.46
C GLU A 88 6.23 12.48 10.02
N VAL A 89 6.00 12.46 8.72
CA VAL A 89 4.75 12.97 8.17
C VAL A 89 3.59 11.98 8.35
N SER A 90 3.88 10.69 8.39
CA SER A 90 2.88 9.65 8.64
C SER A 90 2.60 9.44 10.14
N GLY A 91 3.28 10.17 11.03
CA GLY A 91 3.13 10.01 12.47
C GLY A 91 3.70 8.71 13.01
N TYR A 92 4.65 8.13 12.31
CA TYR A 92 5.36 6.89 12.64
C TYR A 92 6.82 7.18 13.04
N THR A 93 7.08 8.36 13.57
CA THR A 93 8.42 8.76 14.05
C THR A 93 8.91 7.81 15.13
N GLU A 94 8.01 7.31 15.98
CA GLU A 94 8.31 6.32 17.00
C GLU A 94 7.93 4.90 16.50
N PRO A 95 8.76 3.87 16.77
CA PRO A 95 8.49 2.49 16.39
C PRO A 95 7.14 1.96 16.91
N GLU A 96 6.74 2.37 18.11
CA GLU A 96 5.49 1.98 18.77
C GLU A 96 4.26 2.43 17.98
N ASP A 97 4.34 3.57 17.31
CA ASP A 97 3.25 4.08 16.46
C ASP A 97 3.14 3.27 15.16
N TYR A 98 4.25 2.71 14.67
CA TYR A 98 4.29 1.98 13.41
C TYR A 98 4.02 0.49 13.54
N ALA A 99 4.43 -0.13 14.66
CA ALA A 99 4.25 -1.56 14.89
C ALA A 99 2.78 -2.05 14.71
N PRO A 100 1.73 -1.38 15.22
CA PRO A 100 0.34 -1.74 14.96
C PRO A 100 -0.03 -1.74 13.46
N ARG A 101 0.57 -0.83 12.71
CA ARG A 101 0.34 -0.74 11.27
C ARG A 101 1.01 -1.89 10.55
N ILE A 102 2.24 -2.22 10.90
CA ILE A 102 2.94 -3.40 10.39
C ILE A 102 2.12 -4.66 10.68
N ALA A 103 1.57 -4.78 11.90
CA ALA A 103 0.67 -5.86 12.30
C ALA A 103 -0.55 -6.01 11.38
N SER A 104 -1.30 -4.92 11.24
CA SER A 104 -2.45 -4.86 10.34
C SER A 104 -2.09 -5.17 8.88
N ARG A 105 -0.86 -4.84 8.43
CA ARG A 105 -0.39 -5.12 7.08
C ARG A 105 -0.10 -6.59 6.88
N LEU A 106 0.62 -7.22 7.81
CA LEU A 106 0.93 -8.64 7.75
C LEU A 106 -0.34 -9.51 7.75
N VAL A 107 -1.31 -9.20 8.62
CA VAL A 107 -2.61 -9.91 8.65
C VAL A 107 -3.36 -9.86 7.31
N ARG A 108 -3.22 -8.76 6.55
CA ARG A 108 -3.83 -8.62 5.22
C ARG A 108 -2.99 -9.25 4.12
N HIS A 109 -1.68 -9.15 4.23
CA HIS A 109 -0.71 -9.65 3.26
C HIS A 109 -0.69 -11.18 3.21
N ILE A 110 -0.80 -11.86 4.35
CA ILE A 110 -0.68 -13.32 4.44
C ILE A 110 -1.76 -14.06 3.62
N PRO A 111 -3.07 -13.71 3.71
CA PRO A 111 -4.08 -14.30 2.82
C PRO A 111 -3.81 -14.06 1.33
N GLU A 112 -3.24 -12.91 0.97
CA GLU A 112 -2.85 -12.61 -0.41
C GLU A 112 -1.65 -13.46 -0.85
N HIS A 113 -0.64 -13.63 0.01
CA HIS A 113 0.54 -14.46 -0.21
C HIS A 113 0.19 -15.95 -0.35
N VAL A 114 -0.69 -16.46 0.52
CA VAL A 114 -1.20 -17.84 0.46
C VAL A 114 -1.96 -18.06 -0.84
N ARG A 115 -2.91 -17.17 -1.20
CA ARG A 115 -3.64 -17.28 -2.47
C ARG A 115 -2.71 -17.27 -3.68
N ALA A 116 -1.70 -16.39 -3.68
CA ALA A 116 -0.73 -16.32 -4.78
C ALA A 116 0.07 -17.63 -4.96
N HIS A 117 0.25 -18.41 -3.89
CA HIS A 117 0.94 -19.70 -3.94
C HIS A 117 0.02 -20.91 -4.13
N GLU A 118 -1.24 -20.83 -3.71
CA GLU A 118 -2.27 -21.80 -4.08
C GLU A 118 -2.53 -21.78 -5.60
N GLN A 119 -2.23 -20.66 -6.26
CA GLN A 119 -2.33 -20.47 -7.72
C GLN A 119 -1.25 -21.17 -8.55
N SER A 120 -1.00 -22.46 -8.29
CA SER A 120 -0.32 -23.35 -9.24
C SER A 120 -1.21 -24.46 -9.80
N ARG A 121 -2.54 -24.36 -9.66
CA ARG A 121 -3.45 -25.36 -10.27
C ARG A 121 -4.64 -24.86 -11.08
N ASP A 122 -5.03 -23.58 -11.04
CA ASP A 122 -6.24 -23.13 -11.78
C ASP A 122 -6.26 -21.64 -12.24
N ASP A 123 -5.15 -20.90 -12.16
CA ASP A 123 -5.11 -19.45 -12.50
C ASP A 123 -4.38 -19.11 -13.82
N ASP A 124 -4.14 -20.13 -14.66
CA ASP A 124 -4.10 -20.00 -16.12
C ASP A 124 -5.53 -19.83 -16.68
N ARG A 125 -6.38 -19.06 -16.00
CA ARG A 125 -7.53 -18.48 -16.68
C ARG A 125 -6.93 -17.56 -17.72
N ASP A 126 -7.24 -17.80 -19.00
CA ASP A 126 -6.83 -16.98 -20.13
C ASP A 126 -6.98 -15.50 -19.79
N LEU A 127 -5.93 -14.89 -19.23
CA LEU A 127 -5.92 -13.46 -19.04
C LEU A 127 -6.01 -12.88 -20.44
N PRO A 128 -6.85 -11.85 -20.63
CA PRO A 128 -6.86 -11.12 -21.87
C PRO A 128 -5.44 -10.77 -22.28
N ALA A 129 -5.15 -10.85 -23.58
CA ALA A 129 -3.86 -10.40 -24.08
C ALA A 129 -3.60 -8.96 -23.63
N ARG A 130 -2.33 -8.55 -23.50
CA ARG A 130 -1.97 -7.19 -23.01
C ARG A 130 -2.67 -6.07 -23.77
N ALA A 131 -2.92 -6.25 -25.07
CA ALA A 131 -3.69 -5.30 -25.87
C ALA A 131 -5.16 -5.19 -25.40
N GLU A 132 -5.79 -6.30 -25.03
CA GLU A 132 -7.15 -6.30 -24.50
C GLU A 132 -7.19 -5.75 -23.06
N GLN A 133 -6.22 -6.07 -22.21
CA GLN A 133 -6.10 -5.45 -20.89
C GLN A 133 -5.99 -3.92 -21.01
N HIS A 134 -5.14 -3.43 -21.93
CA HIS A 134 -5.02 -2.00 -22.20
C HIS A 134 -6.33 -1.40 -22.74
N ALA A 135 -7.05 -2.12 -23.60
CA ALA A 135 -8.37 -1.68 -24.07
C ALA A 135 -9.39 -1.57 -22.92
N MET A 136 -9.37 -2.49 -21.96
CA MET A 136 -10.20 -2.42 -20.75
C MET A 136 -9.86 -1.20 -19.89
N LEU A 137 -8.57 -0.85 -19.73
CA LEU A 137 -8.17 0.38 -19.05
C LEU A 137 -8.76 1.60 -19.76
N LEU A 138 -8.58 1.70 -21.08
CA LEU A 138 -9.08 2.84 -21.84
C LEU A 138 -10.61 2.93 -21.81
N GLU A 139 -11.33 1.81 -21.79
CA GLU A 139 -12.79 1.75 -21.65
C GLU A 139 -13.25 2.32 -20.30
N VAL A 140 -12.61 1.90 -19.21
CA VAL A 140 -12.87 2.42 -17.86
C VAL A 140 -12.59 3.92 -17.79
N LEU A 141 -11.47 4.38 -18.33
CA LEU A 141 -11.13 5.81 -18.33
C LEU A 141 -12.05 6.64 -19.24
N ALA A 142 -12.49 6.08 -20.35
CA ALA A 142 -13.39 6.74 -21.30
C ALA A 142 -14.82 6.89 -20.74
N HIS A 143 -15.20 6.06 -19.76
CA HIS A 143 -16.46 6.22 -19.05
C HIS A 143 -16.52 7.54 -18.26
N GLU A 144 -15.38 7.97 -17.71
CA GLU A 144 -15.28 9.22 -16.95
C GLU A 144 -15.12 10.48 -17.81
N GLY A 145 -14.55 10.35 -19.00
CA GLY A 145 -14.30 11.50 -19.85
C GLY A 145 -13.36 11.20 -21.02
N GLN A 146 -12.92 12.26 -21.71
CA GLN A 146 -12.06 12.10 -22.87
C GLN A 146 -10.63 11.76 -22.43
N VAL A 147 -10.12 10.61 -22.90
CA VAL A 147 -8.79 10.09 -22.54
C VAL A 147 -7.73 10.56 -23.54
N ASP A 148 -6.62 11.07 -23.03
CA ASP A 148 -5.43 11.47 -23.79
C ASP A 148 -4.19 10.76 -23.22
N GLN A 149 -3.53 9.91 -24.02
CA GLN A 149 -2.33 9.21 -23.58
C GLN A 149 -1.09 10.09 -23.81
N GLN A 150 -0.52 10.60 -22.73
CA GLN A 150 0.65 11.49 -22.78
C GLN A 150 1.98 10.73 -22.73
N ALA A 151 2.00 9.53 -22.14
CA ALA A 151 3.16 8.65 -22.08
C ALA A 151 2.71 7.17 -21.93
N PRO A 152 3.62 6.18 -22.06
CA PRO A 152 3.25 4.75 -22.03
C PRO A 152 2.41 4.31 -20.82
N ASN A 153 2.59 4.96 -19.66
CA ASN A 153 1.88 4.65 -18.41
C ASN A 153 1.16 5.88 -17.83
N ARG A 154 0.89 6.89 -18.68
CA ARG A 154 0.32 8.17 -18.25
C ARG A 154 -0.83 8.58 -19.17
N TYR A 155 -2.01 8.71 -18.57
CA TYR A 155 -3.22 9.12 -19.26
C TYR A 155 -3.80 10.36 -18.57
N VAL A 156 -4.39 11.25 -19.33
CA VAL A 156 -5.15 12.39 -18.82
C VAL A 156 -6.60 12.22 -19.24
N VAL A 157 -7.51 12.19 -18.27
CA VAL A 157 -8.95 12.10 -18.48
C VAL A 157 -9.55 13.48 -18.26
N ARG A 158 -10.04 14.09 -19.35
CA ARG A 158 -10.73 15.38 -19.32
C ARG A 158 -12.20 15.14 -18.99
N ARG A 159 -12.61 15.58 -17.80
CA ARG A 159 -13.94 15.34 -17.24
C ARG A 159 -14.82 16.59 -17.38
N GLU A 160 -16.04 16.43 -17.88
CA GLU A 160 -16.94 17.57 -18.06
C GLU A 160 -17.38 18.12 -16.69
N GLY A 161 -17.23 19.44 -16.48
CA GLY A 161 -17.62 20.10 -15.23
C GLY A 161 -16.78 19.73 -13.99
N ARG A 162 -15.68 18.98 -14.17
CA ARG A 162 -14.75 18.57 -13.10
C ARG A 162 -13.31 18.89 -13.51
N GLN A 163 -12.37 18.77 -12.58
CA GLN A 163 -10.95 18.93 -12.90
C GLN A 163 -10.42 17.68 -13.62
N ASP A 164 -9.42 17.86 -14.50
CA ASP A 164 -8.75 16.77 -15.19
C ASP A 164 -8.13 15.77 -14.20
N LEU A 165 -8.19 14.48 -14.56
CA LEU A 165 -7.62 13.39 -13.78
C LEU A 165 -6.43 12.80 -14.53
N THR A 166 -5.26 12.74 -13.88
CA THR A 166 -4.07 12.08 -14.40
C THR A 166 -3.96 10.66 -13.86
N VAL A 167 -3.95 9.66 -14.74
CA VAL A 167 -3.88 8.25 -14.40
C VAL A 167 -2.46 7.74 -14.64
N LEU A 168 -1.89 7.10 -13.62
CA LEU A 168 -0.53 6.57 -13.62
C LEU A 168 -0.57 5.09 -13.24
N VAL A 169 -0.55 4.24 -14.26
CA VAL A 169 -0.63 2.79 -14.10
C VAL A 169 0.22 2.11 -15.18
N THR A 170 1.08 1.18 -14.77
CA THR A 170 1.82 0.33 -15.71
C THR A 170 0.98 -0.87 -16.15
N PRO A 171 1.31 -1.53 -17.27
CA PRO A 171 0.62 -2.75 -17.68
C PRO A 171 0.59 -3.84 -16.60
N ASP A 172 1.67 -4.01 -15.84
CA ASP A 172 1.75 -5.02 -14.77
C ASP A 172 0.90 -4.64 -13.56
N GLN A 173 0.86 -3.34 -13.22
CA GLN A 173 -0.02 -2.82 -12.19
C GLN A 173 -1.49 -3.01 -12.56
N TRP A 174 -1.83 -2.75 -13.82
CA TRP A 174 -3.19 -2.94 -14.33
C TRP A 174 -3.61 -4.41 -14.32
N GLU A 175 -2.71 -5.33 -14.70
CA GLU A 175 -2.98 -6.76 -14.59
C GLU A 175 -3.34 -7.16 -13.15
N ARG A 176 -2.65 -6.60 -12.15
CA ARG A 176 -2.97 -6.84 -10.73
C ARG A 176 -4.35 -6.33 -10.33
N VAL A 177 -4.75 -5.17 -10.83
CA VAL A 177 -6.11 -4.60 -10.63
C VAL A 177 -7.17 -5.53 -11.25
N ILE A 178 -6.94 -6.01 -12.48
CA ILE A 178 -7.83 -6.96 -13.15
C ILE A 178 -7.95 -8.27 -12.36
N ARG A 179 -6.82 -8.82 -11.88
CA ARG A 179 -6.83 -10.05 -11.06
C ARG A 179 -7.62 -9.86 -9.76
N ARG A 180 -7.55 -8.67 -9.16
CA ARG A 180 -8.24 -8.34 -7.91
C ARG A 180 -9.76 -8.24 -8.07
N HIS A 181 -10.22 -7.56 -9.12
CA HIS A 181 -11.66 -7.26 -9.33
C HIS A 181 -12.34 -8.20 -10.32
N GLY A 182 -11.58 -9.04 -11.02
CA GLY A 182 -12.06 -10.03 -11.97
C GLY A 182 -12.06 -9.57 -13.43
N LEU A 183 -12.23 -10.54 -14.34
CA LEU A 183 -12.19 -10.34 -15.79
C LEU A 183 -13.47 -9.72 -16.38
N ARG A 184 -14.55 -9.64 -15.60
CA ARG A 184 -15.82 -9.11 -16.08
C ARG A 184 -15.75 -7.59 -16.13
N ARG A 185 -15.82 -7.05 -17.34
CA ARG A 185 -15.78 -5.60 -17.60
C ARG A 185 -16.81 -4.81 -16.78
N THR A 186 -18.00 -5.37 -16.58
CA THR A 186 -19.05 -4.75 -15.76
C THR A 186 -18.61 -4.52 -14.32
N TRP A 187 -17.85 -5.45 -13.72
CA TRP A 187 -17.37 -5.30 -12.34
C TRP A 187 -16.25 -4.27 -12.22
N LEU A 188 -15.37 -4.18 -13.22
CA LEU A 188 -14.39 -3.10 -13.29
C LEU A 188 -15.06 -1.74 -13.44
N LEU A 189 -16.06 -1.61 -14.32
CA LEU A 189 -16.81 -0.36 -14.47
C LEU A 189 -17.53 0.02 -13.17
N GLU A 190 -18.27 -0.90 -12.54
CA GLU A 190 -18.96 -0.65 -11.27
C GLU A 190 -17.99 -0.20 -10.15
N HIS A 191 -16.82 -0.84 -10.04
CA HIS A 191 -15.81 -0.47 -9.04
C HIS A 191 -15.26 0.95 -9.28
N PHE A 192 -14.98 1.29 -10.54
CA PHE A 192 -14.42 2.59 -10.90
C PHE A 192 -15.46 3.70 -10.82
N ASP A 193 -16.72 3.44 -11.16
CA ASP A 193 -17.83 4.38 -10.97
C ASP A 193 -17.96 4.78 -9.50
N GLU A 194 -17.89 3.80 -8.58
CA GLU A 194 -17.89 4.07 -7.13
C GLU A 194 -16.66 4.89 -6.70
N LEU A 195 -15.49 4.52 -7.19
CA LEU A 195 -14.24 5.24 -6.91
C LEU A 195 -14.32 6.71 -7.37
N PHE A 196 -14.79 6.95 -8.59
CA PHE A 196 -14.89 8.29 -9.17
C PHE A 196 -16.02 9.13 -8.58
N ALA A 197 -17.15 8.51 -8.24
CA ALA A 197 -18.25 9.19 -7.55
C ALA A 197 -17.85 9.65 -6.13
N SER A 198 -16.98 8.89 -5.46
CA SER A 198 -16.48 9.20 -4.12
C SER A 198 -15.20 10.04 -4.12
N THR A 199 -14.62 10.36 -5.30
CA THR A 199 -13.37 11.12 -5.42
C THR A 199 -13.56 12.59 -5.02
N PRO A 200 -12.81 13.10 -4.04
CA PRO A 200 -12.78 14.52 -3.69
C PRO A 200 -12.29 15.41 -4.85
N PRO A 201 -12.79 16.66 -4.99
CA PRO A 201 -12.39 17.56 -6.07
C PRO A 201 -10.90 17.88 -6.16
N GLU A 202 -10.18 17.82 -5.03
CA GLU A 202 -8.74 18.04 -4.94
C GLU A 202 -7.90 16.86 -5.49
N GLU A 203 -8.49 15.68 -5.62
CA GLU A 203 -7.80 14.48 -6.08
C GLU A 203 -7.78 14.42 -7.60
N ARG A 204 -6.62 14.79 -8.14
CA ARG A 204 -6.35 14.95 -9.57
C ARG A 204 -5.57 13.79 -10.16
N PHE A 205 -5.23 12.78 -9.37
CA PHE A 205 -4.43 11.64 -9.80
C PHE A 205 -5.12 10.34 -9.45
N LEU A 206 -4.96 9.34 -10.30
CA LEU A 206 -5.31 7.95 -10.03
C LEU A 206 -4.03 7.13 -10.14
N VAL A 207 -3.61 6.51 -9.05
CA VAL A 207 -2.31 5.84 -8.96
C VAL A 207 -2.47 4.42 -8.46
N PHE A 208 -1.55 3.55 -8.85
CA PHE A 208 -1.49 2.19 -8.33
C PHE A 208 -1.03 2.19 -6.86
N TRP A 209 -1.76 1.47 -6.02
CA TRP A 209 -1.45 1.27 -4.62
C TRP A 209 -1.99 -0.10 -4.15
N GLU A 210 -1.08 -1.00 -3.77
CA GLU A 210 -1.40 -2.29 -3.13
C GLU A 210 -2.32 -3.20 -3.93
N GLY A 211 -1.95 -3.46 -5.19
CA GLY A 211 -2.72 -4.35 -6.06
C GLY A 211 -4.02 -3.73 -6.58
N ASP A 212 -4.24 -2.44 -6.32
CA ASP A 212 -5.43 -1.70 -6.71
C ASP A 212 -5.07 -0.29 -7.19
N VAL A 213 -6.06 0.49 -7.62
CA VAL A 213 -5.91 1.94 -7.86
C VAL A 213 -6.63 2.76 -6.80
N THR A 214 -6.20 4.00 -6.64
CA THR A 214 -6.82 4.94 -5.69
C THR A 214 -6.51 6.37 -6.09
N THR A 215 -7.43 7.26 -5.74
CA THR A 215 -7.36 8.67 -6.08
C THR A 215 -6.40 9.42 -5.13
N SER A 216 -5.78 10.48 -5.65
CA SER A 216 -4.68 11.17 -5.00
C SER A 216 -4.60 12.63 -5.45
N THR A 217 -4.07 13.50 -4.58
CA THR A 217 -3.75 14.89 -4.92
C THR A 217 -2.39 15.05 -5.60
N ARG A 218 -1.60 13.97 -5.72
CA ARG A 218 -0.26 13.93 -6.34
C ARG A 218 -0.05 12.66 -7.18
N GLU A 219 0.91 12.70 -8.10
CA GLU A 219 1.26 11.60 -9.03
C GLU A 219 1.67 10.29 -8.38
N LYS A 220 2.08 10.33 -7.11
CA LYS A 220 2.48 9.14 -6.37
C LYS A 220 1.94 9.28 -4.96
N LEU A 221 1.30 8.22 -4.48
CA LEU A 221 0.76 8.17 -3.12
C LEU A 221 1.87 7.84 -2.12
N PRO A 222 1.82 8.43 -0.91
CA PRO A 222 2.51 7.86 0.23
C PRO A 222 1.88 6.50 0.57
N PRO A 223 2.63 5.59 1.21
CA PRO A 223 2.21 4.21 1.46
C PRO A 223 1.11 3.97 2.51
N ALA A 224 0.20 4.91 2.73
CA ALA A 224 -0.78 4.82 3.82
C ALA A 224 -2.23 4.98 3.35
N LYS A 225 -2.98 3.86 3.33
CA LYS A 225 -4.44 3.86 3.46
C LYS A 225 -4.80 4.21 4.91
N ARG A 226 -5.36 5.43 5.09
CA ARG A 226 -5.66 6.17 6.33
C ARG A 226 -4.41 6.70 7.03
N PRO A 227 -4.15 8.01 6.99
CA PRO A 227 -3.16 8.54 7.91
C PRO A 227 -3.80 8.47 9.29
N PHE A 228 -3.15 7.72 10.16
CA PHE A 228 -3.16 8.04 11.57
C PHE A 228 -1.82 8.72 11.81
N PRO A 229 -1.79 9.99 12.25
CA PRO A 229 -2.92 10.81 12.65
C PRO A 229 -3.81 11.23 11.46
N PRO A 230 -5.08 11.64 11.67
CA PRO A 230 -6.01 12.02 10.62
C PRO A 230 -5.42 12.98 9.58
N LEU A 231 -5.91 12.93 8.33
CA LEU A 231 -5.41 13.75 7.21
C LEU A 231 -5.28 15.24 7.58
N SER A 232 -6.19 15.76 8.39
CA SER A 232 -6.18 17.13 8.90
C SER A 232 -4.96 17.45 9.76
N GLU A 233 -4.53 16.51 10.60
CA GLU A 233 -3.37 16.66 11.49
C GLU A 233 -2.06 16.46 10.73
N THR A 234 -2.02 15.47 9.84
CA THR A 234 -0.96 15.31 8.84
C THR A 234 -0.74 16.60 8.04
N ARG A 235 -1.83 17.23 7.58
CA ARG A 235 -1.82 18.53 6.87
C ARG A 235 -1.36 19.68 7.76
N ARG A 236 -1.73 19.71 9.04
CA ARG A 236 -1.29 20.72 10.02
C ARG A 236 0.21 20.64 10.24
N ARG A 237 0.74 19.45 10.54
CA ARG A 237 2.18 19.22 10.78
C ARG A 237 3.02 19.64 9.57
N LEU A 238 2.53 19.39 8.36
CA LEU A 238 3.16 19.87 7.13
C LEU A 238 3.19 21.39 6.99
N ALA A 239 2.09 22.06 7.35
CA ALA A 239 2.02 23.51 7.29
C ALA A 239 3.00 24.15 8.29
N GLU A 240 3.10 23.58 9.49
CA GLU A 240 4.04 23.99 10.54
C GLU A 240 5.50 23.77 10.11
N ALA A 241 5.80 22.61 9.51
CA ALA A 241 7.11 22.30 8.94
C ALA A 241 7.54 23.32 7.86
N ARG A 242 6.66 23.61 6.90
CA ARG A 242 6.93 24.60 5.85
C ARG A 242 7.09 26.01 6.40
N ALA A 243 6.29 26.39 7.40
CA ALA A 243 6.41 27.67 8.07
C ALA A 243 7.73 27.82 8.84
N SER A 244 8.32 26.70 9.28
CA SER A 244 9.62 26.67 9.94
C SER A 244 10.83 26.72 8.99
N GLY A 245 10.60 26.80 7.68
CA GLY A 245 11.66 26.83 6.66
C GLY A 245 12.32 25.47 6.41
N ARG A 246 11.77 24.39 6.96
CA ARG A 246 12.20 23.03 6.63
C ARG A 246 11.52 22.61 5.33
N ASP A 247 12.33 22.18 4.36
CA ASP A 247 11.81 21.56 3.14
C ASP A 247 11.43 20.11 3.48
N ILE A 248 10.17 19.95 3.91
CA ILE A 248 9.58 18.64 4.19
C ILE A 248 8.47 18.43 3.17
N GLY A 249 8.76 17.64 2.16
CA GLY A 249 7.82 17.24 1.12
C GLY A 249 7.23 15.86 1.36
N TRP A 250 5.99 15.70 0.95
CA TRP A 250 5.40 14.38 0.77
C TRP A 250 5.84 13.88 -0.59
N PHE A 251 6.96 13.19 -0.67
CA PHE A 251 7.55 12.88 -1.95
C PHE A 251 7.24 11.46 -2.43
N ALA A 252 6.87 11.38 -3.70
CA ALA A 252 7.77 10.71 -4.64
C ALA A 252 7.95 11.67 -5.84
N TYR A 253 9.20 12.07 -6.09
CA TYR A 253 9.65 13.32 -6.73
C TYR A 253 9.26 13.53 -8.21
N THR A 254 9.25 14.76 -8.79
CA THR A 254 10.43 15.60 -9.15
C THR A 254 10.12 17.11 -9.26
N PRO A 255 11.07 18.01 -8.89
CA PRO A 255 11.34 19.18 -9.71
C PRO A 255 12.84 19.25 -10.10
N GLY A 256 13.11 19.38 -11.41
CA GLY A 256 14.36 20.04 -11.83
C GLY A 256 14.30 21.51 -11.43
N SER A 257 15.40 22.22 -11.18
CA SER A 257 16.73 22.14 -11.79
C SER A 257 17.85 22.13 -10.74
N ARG A 258 18.94 21.46 -11.07
CA ARG A 258 20.26 21.82 -10.55
C ARG A 258 20.51 23.30 -10.88
N ASP A 259 20.77 24.10 -9.86
CA ASP A 259 21.90 25.02 -9.86
C ASP A 259 22.90 24.52 -8.81
#